data_AF-A0A8J5IT55-F1
#
_entry.id   AF-A0A8J5IT55-F1
#
_cell.length_a   1.000
_cell.length_b   1.000
_cell.length_c   1.000
_cell.angle_alpha   90.00
_cell.angle_beta   90.00
_cell.angle_gamma   90.00
#
_symmetry.space_group_name_H-M   'P 1'
#
loop_
_entity.id
_entity.type
_entity.pdbx_description
1 polymer ?
#
loop_
_entity_poly.entity_id
_entity_poly.type
_entity_poly.pdbx_seq_one_letter_code
_entity_poly.pdbx_strand_id
1 'polypeptide(L)'
;MLNATSWFIAIQGDLPALQWLVEIYLLDERLSAAVYAAAANGHVEIIEWLHKFHRERIYWNCIEISKAMTWAAGNGHVEVVKWLHAQRSEGCTHLAMDKAAANGFLDVVQWLHAYRSEGCSSSALDGAAREGHLGIVQWLHVHRDEGCTKLAMDYAASYGHLEVLKWLHANRTEGCTPAAMDWAASYGHLDVVQWLHSNRSEGCTAVAMTAAAMRGHLGVVRWLHCNRTEGCLEDTLSKVVATGNIEVVKWIYENRSEVDSRSAMKEAIIHDRFEIVVYLHSKDVGIGDFADTTLYGPSWELTQWLVKKYAEGISGCSFEIPTWDYRFNDWCRQASMRRINHDEDVTLWLYD
;
A
#
# COMPACT_ATOMS: atom_id res chain seq x y z
N MET A 1 5.70 -32.25 -4.63
CA MET A 1 4.57 -31.98 -5.56
C MET A 1 3.25 -32.46 -4.97
N LEU A 2 3.17 -33.70 -4.46
CA LEU A 2 1.93 -34.29 -3.96
C LEU A 2 1.40 -33.72 -2.61
N ASN A 3 2.27 -33.33 -1.67
CA ASN A 3 1.87 -32.60 -0.47
C ASN A 3 1.32 -31.18 -0.77
N ALA A 4 1.67 -30.62 -1.93
CA ALA A 4 1.07 -29.37 -2.39
C ALA A 4 -0.36 -29.62 -2.90
N THR A 5 -0.62 -30.77 -3.55
CA THR A 5 -1.96 -31.12 -4.03
C THR A 5 -2.96 -31.33 -2.89
N SER A 6 -2.59 -32.04 -1.82
CA SER A 6 -3.46 -32.20 -0.64
C SER A 6 -3.72 -30.86 0.06
N TRP A 7 -2.74 -29.97 0.08
CA TRP A 7 -2.90 -28.59 0.57
C TRP A 7 -3.91 -27.80 -0.27
N PHE A 8 -3.80 -27.82 -1.61
CA PHE A 8 -4.74 -27.12 -2.49
C PHE A 8 -6.18 -27.62 -2.35
N ILE A 9 -6.39 -28.94 -2.29
CA ILE A 9 -7.72 -29.53 -2.09
C ILE A 9 -8.28 -29.12 -0.72
N ALA A 10 -7.46 -29.14 0.33
CA ALA A 10 -7.86 -28.73 1.67
C ALA A 10 -8.20 -27.23 1.77
N ILE A 11 -7.64 -26.36 0.93
CA ILE A 11 -8.07 -24.95 0.82
C ILE A 11 -9.49 -24.85 0.27
N GLN A 12 -9.81 -25.65 -0.74
CA GLN A 12 -11.12 -25.62 -1.39
C GLN A 12 -12.23 -26.25 -0.53
N GLY A 13 -11.87 -27.01 0.50
CA GLY A 13 -12.84 -27.70 1.35
C GLY A 13 -13.41 -28.99 0.74
N ASP A 14 -12.79 -29.51 -0.32
CA ASP A 14 -13.27 -30.71 -1.01
C ASP A 14 -12.81 -31.98 -0.27
N LEU A 15 -13.57 -32.35 0.78
CA LEU A 15 -13.31 -33.55 1.57
C LEU A 15 -13.33 -34.83 0.73
N PRO A 16 -14.28 -35.07 -0.20
CA PRO A 16 -14.26 -36.27 -1.06
C PRO A 16 -13.01 -36.39 -1.93
N ALA A 17 -12.56 -35.31 -2.58
CA ALA A 17 -11.34 -35.34 -3.37
C ALA A 17 -10.10 -35.56 -2.49
N LEU A 18 -10.10 -35.00 -1.27
CA LEU A 18 -9.01 -35.19 -0.32
C LEU A 18 -8.96 -36.64 0.18
N GLN A 19 -10.11 -37.23 0.52
CA GLN A 19 -10.24 -38.64 0.89
C GLN A 19 -9.65 -39.54 -0.20
N TRP A 20 -10.11 -39.36 -1.43
CA TRP A 20 -9.63 -40.13 -2.58
C TRP A 20 -8.11 -40.00 -2.78
N LEU A 21 -7.57 -38.78 -2.71
CA LEU A 21 -6.14 -38.54 -2.89
C LEU A 21 -5.32 -39.19 -1.77
N VAL A 22 -5.78 -39.06 -0.52
CA VAL A 22 -5.07 -39.54 0.66
C VAL A 22 -5.09 -41.07 0.75
N GLU A 23 -6.21 -41.71 0.41
CA GLU A 23 -6.37 -43.16 0.53
C GLU A 23 -5.72 -43.94 -0.61
N ILE A 24 -5.56 -43.33 -1.80
CA ILE A 24 -5.04 -44.03 -2.98
C ILE A 24 -3.60 -43.64 -3.31
N TYR A 25 -3.23 -42.36 -3.21
CA TYR A 25 -1.96 -41.85 -3.73
C TYR A 25 -1.00 -41.36 -2.66
N LEU A 26 -1.48 -40.98 -1.48
CA LEU A 26 -0.66 -40.49 -0.38
C LEU A 26 -0.69 -41.50 0.76
N LEU A 27 -0.14 -42.71 0.60
CA LEU A 27 -0.23 -43.71 1.68
C LEU A 27 0.70 -43.39 2.86
N ASP A 28 1.92 -42.91 2.59
CA ASP A 28 2.95 -42.67 3.62
C ASP A 28 3.32 -41.19 3.82
N GLU A 29 2.66 -40.28 3.09
CA GLU A 29 2.98 -38.85 3.15
C GLU A 29 2.39 -38.18 4.40
N ARG A 30 3.09 -37.16 4.89
CA ARG A 30 2.63 -36.34 6.02
C ARG A 30 1.49 -35.42 5.61
N LEU A 31 0.44 -35.37 6.43
CA LEU A 31 -0.78 -34.62 6.14
C LEU A 31 -0.91 -33.30 6.94
N SER A 32 0.12 -32.89 7.68
CA SER A 32 0.10 -31.66 8.47
C SER A 32 -0.22 -30.40 7.63
N ALA A 33 0.20 -30.36 6.37
CA ALA A 33 -0.09 -29.24 5.47
C ALA A 33 -1.59 -29.14 5.13
N ALA A 34 -2.27 -30.28 4.95
CA ALA A 34 -3.71 -30.32 4.69
C ALA A 34 -4.50 -29.85 5.92
N VAL A 35 -4.09 -30.24 7.14
CA VAL A 35 -4.69 -29.75 8.40
C VAL A 35 -4.54 -28.23 8.52
N TYR A 36 -3.34 -27.72 8.24
CA TYR A 36 -3.09 -26.28 8.25
C TYR A 36 -3.97 -25.53 7.24
N ALA A 37 -4.05 -26.01 6.00
CA ALA A 37 -4.88 -25.41 4.95
C ALA A 37 -6.37 -25.42 5.33
N ALA A 38 -6.87 -26.56 5.80
CA ALA A 38 -8.24 -26.69 6.25
C ALA A 38 -8.54 -25.75 7.42
N ALA A 39 -7.64 -25.64 8.39
CA ALA A 39 -7.80 -24.74 9.53
C ALA A 39 -7.80 -23.27 9.12
N ALA A 40 -6.90 -22.87 8.23
CA ALA A 40 -6.82 -21.50 7.73
C ALA A 40 -8.02 -21.11 6.86
N ASN A 41 -8.79 -22.06 6.32
CA ASN A 41 -9.94 -21.78 5.43
C ASN A 41 -11.29 -22.24 6.01
N GLY A 42 -11.34 -22.67 7.27
CA GLY A 42 -12.60 -22.93 7.98
C GLY A 42 -13.18 -24.33 7.81
N HIS A 43 -12.43 -25.27 7.24
CA HIS A 43 -12.93 -26.61 6.90
C HIS A 43 -12.79 -27.58 8.06
N VAL A 44 -13.62 -27.41 9.10
CA VAL A 44 -13.61 -28.27 10.30
C VAL A 44 -13.79 -29.75 9.96
N GLU A 45 -14.66 -30.07 8.99
CA GLU A 45 -14.94 -31.46 8.58
C GLU A 45 -13.69 -32.18 8.08
N ILE A 46 -12.82 -31.49 7.33
CA ILE A 46 -11.53 -32.03 6.88
C ILE A 46 -10.61 -32.29 8.07
N ILE A 47 -10.55 -31.37 9.02
CA ILE A 47 -9.71 -31.49 10.21
C ILE A 47 -10.19 -32.67 11.08
N GLU A 48 -11.50 -32.81 11.26
CA GLU A 48 -12.12 -33.92 11.99
C GLU A 48 -11.83 -35.26 11.34
N TRP A 49 -12.01 -35.37 10.03
CA TRP A 49 -11.73 -36.59 9.28
C TRP A 49 -10.24 -36.97 9.36
N LEU A 50 -9.34 -36.00 9.11
CA LEU A 50 -7.89 -36.19 9.23
C LEU A 50 -7.48 -36.61 10.65
N HIS A 51 -8.09 -36.02 11.68
CA HIS A 51 -7.83 -36.37 13.07
C HIS A 51 -8.34 -37.76 13.44
N LYS A 52 -9.49 -38.17 12.91
CA LYS A 52 -10.12 -39.46 13.23
C LYS A 52 -9.43 -40.64 12.56
N PHE A 53 -9.02 -40.50 11.31
CA PHE A 53 -8.55 -41.63 10.49
C PHE A 53 -7.05 -41.60 10.15
N HIS A 54 -6.38 -40.45 10.31
CA HIS A 54 -4.97 -40.28 9.90
C HIS A 54 -4.13 -39.56 10.97
N ARG A 55 -4.45 -39.76 12.25
CA ARG A 55 -3.84 -39.03 13.37
C ARG A 55 -2.32 -39.22 13.43
N GLU A 56 -1.86 -40.43 13.21
CA GLU A 56 -0.45 -40.86 13.20
C GLU A 56 0.36 -40.27 12.04
N ARG A 57 -0.33 -39.84 10.98
CA ARG A 57 0.28 -39.21 9.79
C ARG A 57 0.38 -37.68 9.90
N ILE A 58 -0.10 -37.14 11.02
CA ILE A 58 -0.09 -35.71 11.31
C ILE A 58 0.83 -35.47 12.51
N TYR A 59 1.82 -34.61 12.33
CA TYR A 59 2.69 -34.23 13.41
C TYR A 59 2.04 -33.08 14.19
N TRP A 60 1.22 -33.40 15.20
CA TRP A 60 0.42 -32.44 15.95
C TRP A 60 1.27 -31.36 16.64
N ASN A 61 2.50 -31.68 17.05
CA ASN A 61 3.32 -30.80 17.89
C ASN A 61 4.25 -29.85 17.11
N CYS A 62 4.07 -29.68 15.80
CA CYS A 62 4.88 -28.70 15.08
C CYS A 62 4.36 -27.28 15.16
N ILE A 63 5.31 -26.37 14.92
CA ILE A 63 5.10 -24.92 14.79
C ILE A 63 4.04 -24.61 13.71
N GLU A 64 3.92 -25.40 12.65
CA GLU A 64 2.91 -25.19 11.62
C GLU A 64 1.48 -25.33 12.17
N ILE A 65 1.24 -26.24 13.12
CA ILE A 65 -0.11 -26.42 13.67
C ILE A 65 -0.37 -25.51 14.87
N SER A 66 0.66 -25.04 15.58
CA SER A 66 0.46 -23.90 16.51
C SER A 66 0.03 -22.63 15.76
N LYS A 67 0.51 -22.45 14.52
CA LYS A 67 0.02 -21.39 13.62
C LYS A 67 -1.41 -21.64 13.10
N ALA A 68 -1.89 -22.89 13.07
CA ALA A 68 -3.22 -23.19 12.55
C ALA A 68 -4.33 -22.48 13.34
N MET A 69 -4.24 -22.42 14.68
CA MET A 69 -5.18 -21.66 15.50
C MET A 69 -5.09 -20.15 15.23
N THR A 70 -3.88 -19.62 15.05
CA THR A 70 -3.67 -18.21 14.71
C THR A 70 -4.30 -17.82 13.36
N TRP A 71 -4.20 -18.67 12.34
CA TRP A 71 -4.81 -18.40 11.04
C TRP A 71 -6.31 -18.64 11.04
N ALA A 72 -6.78 -19.69 11.71
CA ALA A 72 -8.22 -19.91 11.91
C ALA A 72 -8.85 -18.71 12.62
N ALA A 73 -8.21 -18.21 13.68
CA ALA A 73 -8.67 -17.03 14.40
C ALA A 73 -8.61 -15.76 13.53
N GLY A 74 -7.48 -15.55 12.86
CA GLY A 74 -7.28 -14.42 11.97
C GLY A 74 -8.20 -14.40 10.76
N ASN A 75 -8.79 -15.53 10.37
CA ASN A 75 -9.73 -15.63 9.24
C ASN A 75 -11.18 -15.83 9.70
N GLY A 76 -11.46 -15.72 11.01
CA GLY A 76 -12.83 -15.73 11.53
C GLY A 76 -13.46 -17.12 11.69
N HIS A 77 -12.67 -18.18 11.67
CA HIS A 77 -13.16 -19.55 11.74
C HIS A 77 -13.31 -20.03 13.18
N VAL A 78 -14.30 -19.48 13.90
CA VAL A 78 -14.52 -19.76 15.33
C VAL A 78 -14.73 -21.25 15.62
N GLU A 79 -15.40 -22.00 14.74
CA GLU A 79 -15.61 -23.44 14.93
C GLU A 79 -14.31 -24.24 14.81
N VAL A 80 -13.41 -23.85 13.90
CA VAL A 80 -12.06 -24.42 13.84
C VAL A 80 -11.28 -24.08 15.12
N VAL A 81 -11.38 -22.84 15.61
CA VAL A 81 -10.70 -22.42 16.84
C VAL A 81 -11.17 -23.23 18.05
N LYS A 82 -12.50 -23.39 18.21
CA LYS A 82 -13.11 -24.24 19.25
C LYS A 82 -12.65 -25.69 19.15
N TRP A 83 -12.65 -26.24 17.94
CA TRP A 83 -12.22 -27.62 17.71
C TRP A 83 -10.75 -27.81 18.06
N LEU A 84 -9.87 -26.91 17.59
CA LEU A 84 -8.43 -26.96 17.87
C LEU A 84 -8.16 -26.85 19.37
N HIS A 85 -8.91 -26.01 20.09
CA HIS A 85 -8.80 -25.91 21.55
C HIS A 85 -9.23 -27.18 22.28
N ALA A 86 -10.33 -27.82 21.86
CA ALA A 86 -10.82 -29.02 22.52
C ALA A 86 -9.92 -30.24 22.31
N GLN A 87 -9.27 -30.34 21.14
CA GLN A 87 -8.54 -31.54 20.72
C GLN A 87 -7.02 -31.45 20.90
N ARG A 88 -6.48 -30.27 21.22
CA ARG A 88 -5.03 -30.04 21.32
C ARG A 88 -4.66 -29.42 22.66
N SER A 89 -3.52 -29.86 23.20
CA SER A 89 -2.94 -29.31 24.42
C SER A 89 -1.94 -28.17 24.16
N GLU A 90 -1.45 -27.99 22.92
CA GLU A 90 -0.66 -26.80 22.60
C GLU A 90 -1.55 -25.57 22.54
N GLY A 91 -1.07 -24.50 23.16
CA GLY A 91 -1.69 -23.20 23.03
C GLY A 91 -1.45 -22.54 21.67
N CYS A 92 -2.04 -21.36 21.51
CA CYS A 92 -1.71 -20.35 20.52
C CYS A 92 -0.82 -19.29 21.15
N THR A 93 -0.32 -18.35 20.35
CA THR A 93 0.30 -17.12 20.87
C THR A 93 -0.71 -15.98 20.87
N HIS A 94 -0.35 -14.83 21.45
CA HIS A 94 -1.14 -13.59 21.39
C HIS A 94 -1.54 -13.19 19.96
N LEU A 95 -0.79 -13.65 18.94
CA LEU A 95 -1.08 -13.41 17.52
C LEU A 95 -2.46 -13.91 17.08
N ALA A 96 -3.04 -14.90 17.76
CA ALA A 96 -4.38 -15.37 17.42
C ALA A 96 -5.43 -14.28 17.68
N MET A 97 -5.38 -13.64 18.86
CA MET A 97 -6.29 -12.55 19.21
C MET A 97 -5.93 -11.28 18.44
N ASP A 98 -4.64 -10.97 18.25
CA ASP A 98 -4.20 -9.80 17.48
C ASP A 98 -4.72 -9.83 16.04
N LYS A 99 -4.59 -10.97 15.34
CA LYS A 99 -5.10 -11.11 13.97
C LYS A 99 -6.62 -11.12 13.91
N ALA A 100 -7.29 -11.79 14.85
CA ALA A 100 -8.75 -11.79 14.91
C ALA A 100 -9.29 -10.35 15.10
N ALA A 101 -8.64 -9.57 15.96
CA ALA A 101 -8.99 -8.17 16.20
C ALA A 101 -8.73 -7.30 14.97
N ALA A 102 -7.54 -7.41 14.36
CA ALA A 102 -7.18 -6.65 13.18
C ALA A 102 -8.10 -6.94 11.98
N ASN A 103 -8.57 -8.18 11.83
CA ASN A 103 -9.42 -8.59 10.70
C ASN A 103 -10.94 -8.54 11.00
N GLY A 104 -11.35 -8.03 12.17
CA GLY A 104 -12.77 -7.73 12.41
C GLY A 104 -13.60 -8.85 13.03
N PHE A 105 -12.98 -9.91 13.54
CA PHE A 105 -13.67 -11.09 14.08
C PHE A 105 -13.89 -10.99 15.60
N LEU A 106 -14.87 -10.17 16.00
CA LEU A 106 -15.19 -9.94 17.42
C LEU A 106 -15.61 -11.21 18.17
N ASP A 107 -16.34 -12.12 17.52
CA ASP A 107 -16.76 -13.40 18.09
C ASP A 107 -15.57 -14.29 18.45
N VAL A 108 -14.57 -14.34 17.58
CA VAL A 108 -13.30 -15.03 17.83
C VAL A 108 -12.53 -14.34 18.96
N VAL A 109 -12.45 -13.01 18.97
CA VAL A 109 -11.77 -12.26 20.05
C VAL A 109 -12.41 -12.55 21.41
N GLN A 110 -13.74 -12.49 21.50
CA GLN A 110 -14.49 -12.80 22.72
C GLN A 110 -14.27 -14.25 23.17
N TRP A 111 -14.29 -15.18 22.22
CA TRP A 111 -14.06 -16.58 22.52
C TRP A 111 -12.63 -16.83 23.02
N LEU A 112 -11.62 -16.29 22.34
CA LEU A 112 -10.22 -16.41 22.77
C LEU A 112 -10.01 -15.81 24.15
N HIS A 113 -10.64 -14.67 24.46
CA HIS A 113 -10.56 -14.06 25.79
C HIS A 113 -11.18 -14.93 26.88
N ALA A 114 -12.34 -15.55 26.62
CA ALA A 114 -13.05 -16.33 27.62
C ALA A 114 -12.37 -17.68 27.95
N TYR A 115 -11.70 -18.30 26.97
CA TYR A 115 -11.22 -19.68 27.08
C TYR A 115 -9.69 -19.82 27.02
N ARG A 116 -8.94 -18.74 26.78
CA ARG A 116 -7.48 -18.76 26.61
C ARG A 116 -6.82 -17.71 27.50
N SER A 117 -5.58 -17.97 27.90
CA SER A 117 -4.85 -17.14 28.88
C SER A 117 -3.72 -16.33 28.27
N GLU A 118 -3.40 -16.58 26.99
CA GLU A 118 -2.29 -15.95 26.28
C GLU A 118 -2.54 -14.48 25.94
N GLY A 119 -3.80 -14.06 25.92
CA GLY A 119 -4.17 -12.66 25.74
C GLY A 119 -3.91 -12.11 24.34
N CYS A 120 -3.68 -10.80 24.28
CA CYS A 120 -3.28 -10.07 23.07
C CYS A 120 -2.03 -9.23 23.33
N SER A 121 -1.51 -8.60 22.29
CA SER A 121 -0.57 -7.49 22.43
C SER A 121 -1.27 -6.16 22.09
N SER A 122 -0.54 -5.04 22.21
CA SER A 122 -1.02 -3.74 21.72
C SER A 122 -1.38 -3.76 20.23
N SER A 123 -0.86 -4.74 19.47
CA SER A 123 -1.16 -4.93 18.04
C SER A 123 -2.62 -5.27 17.79
N ALA A 124 -3.35 -5.86 18.75
CA ALA A 124 -4.78 -6.12 18.59
C ALA A 124 -5.58 -4.83 18.44
N LEU A 125 -5.33 -3.86 19.33
CA LEU A 125 -6.03 -2.58 19.32
C LEU A 125 -5.50 -1.68 18.18
N ASP A 126 -4.18 -1.64 17.96
CA ASP A 126 -3.58 -0.90 16.84
C ASP A 126 -4.11 -1.42 15.48
N GLY A 127 -4.21 -2.74 15.31
CA GLY A 127 -4.75 -3.38 14.11
C GLY A 127 -6.24 -3.14 13.93
N ALA A 128 -7.04 -3.31 15.00
CA ALA A 128 -8.48 -3.01 14.96
C ALA A 128 -8.74 -1.54 14.63
N ALA A 129 -7.90 -0.62 15.12
CA ALA A 129 -8.01 0.80 14.83
C ALA A 129 -7.64 1.11 13.37
N ARG A 130 -6.58 0.47 12.86
CA ARG A 130 -6.14 0.58 11.46
C ARG A 130 -7.23 0.19 10.47
N GLU A 131 -7.94 -0.92 10.73
CA GLU A 131 -8.98 -1.45 9.84
C GLU A 131 -10.40 -0.94 10.19
N GLY A 132 -10.51 0.00 11.14
CA GLY A 132 -11.75 0.72 11.41
C GLY A 132 -12.78 -0.04 12.26
N HIS A 133 -12.36 -1.10 12.95
CA HIS A 133 -13.23 -1.96 13.74
C HIS A 133 -13.53 -1.36 15.13
N LEU A 134 -14.30 -0.27 15.17
CA LEU A 134 -14.63 0.45 16.40
C LEU A 134 -15.22 -0.44 17.50
N GLY A 135 -16.09 -1.39 17.15
CA GLY A 135 -16.68 -2.32 18.12
C GLY A 135 -15.62 -3.20 18.82
N ILE A 136 -14.58 -3.62 18.09
CA ILE A 136 -13.47 -4.38 18.66
C ILE A 136 -12.57 -3.47 19.50
N VAL A 137 -12.28 -2.25 19.04
CA VAL A 137 -11.51 -1.26 19.81
C VAL A 137 -12.17 -0.98 21.16
N GLN A 138 -13.48 -0.75 21.17
CA GLN A 138 -14.27 -0.55 22.39
C GLN A 138 -14.25 -1.78 23.28
N TRP A 139 -14.43 -2.96 22.70
CA TRP A 139 -14.45 -4.20 23.45
C TRP A 139 -13.09 -4.51 24.10
N LEU A 140 -12.00 -4.39 23.34
CA LEU A 140 -10.64 -4.58 23.84
C LEU A 140 -10.33 -3.61 24.97
N HIS A 141 -10.68 -2.33 24.82
CA HIS A 141 -10.45 -1.34 25.88
C HIS A 141 -11.14 -1.67 27.20
N VAL A 142 -12.34 -2.26 27.17
CA VAL A 142 -13.09 -2.59 28.39
C VAL A 142 -12.58 -3.89 29.04
N HIS A 143 -12.10 -4.85 28.25
CA HIS A 143 -11.82 -6.21 28.72
C HIS A 143 -10.34 -6.56 28.80
N ARG A 144 -9.45 -5.70 28.31
CA ARG A 144 -8.00 -5.92 28.19
C ARG A 144 -7.21 -4.70 28.69
N ASP A 145 -6.07 -4.96 29.33
CA ASP A 145 -5.20 -3.94 29.93
C ASP A 145 -3.96 -3.63 29.07
N GLU A 146 -3.70 -4.41 28.02
CA GLU A 146 -2.52 -4.25 27.15
C GLU A 146 -2.49 -2.91 26.41
N GLY A 147 -3.65 -2.28 26.21
CA GLY A 147 -3.77 -0.97 25.60
C GLY A 147 -3.39 -0.96 24.12
N CYS A 148 -2.81 0.16 23.69
CA CYS A 148 -2.44 0.41 22.30
C CYS A 148 -1.15 1.23 22.26
N THR A 149 -0.62 1.46 21.06
CA THR A 149 0.47 2.43 20.86
C THR A 149 -0.04 3.68 20.16
N LYS A 150 0.85 4.62 19.85
CA LYS A 150 0.52 5.78 19.00
C LYS A 150 0.06 5.37 17.60
N LEU A 151 0.42 4.16 17.16
CA LEU A 151 0.04 3.62 15.86
C LEU A 151 -1.48 3.44 15.72
N ALA A 152 -2.23 3.22 16.81
CA ALA A 152 -3.69 3.14 16.73
C ALA A 152 -4.30 4.42 16.13
N MET A 153 -3.90 5.60 16.63
CA MET A 153 -4.40 6.87 16.09
C MET A 153 -3.76 7.21 14.75
N ASP A 154 -2.46 6.97 14.57
CA ASP A 154 -1.78 7.23 13.29
C ASP A 154 -2.39 6.41 12.14
N TYR A 155 -2.69 5.13 12.36
CA TYR A 155 -3.34 4.28 11.37
C TYR A 155 -4.82 4.60 11.20
N ALA A 156 -5.59 4.81 12.27
CA ALA A 156 -6.98 5.23 12.13
C ALA A 156 -7.10 6.52 11.29
N ALA A 157 -6.16 7.45 11.44
CA ALA A 157 -6.10 8.65 10.62
C ALA A 157 -5.70 8.36 9.16
N SER A 158 -4.66 7.53 8.95
CA SER A 158 -4.19 7.14 7.62
C SER A 158 -5.26 6.46 6.76
N TYR A 159 -6.16 5.69 7.37
CA TYR A 159 -7.22 4.95 6.68
C TYR A 159 -8.59 5.65 6.73
N GLY A 160 -8.65 6.88 7.26
CA GLY A 160 -9.87 7.69 7.23
C GLY A 160 -10.93 7.27 8.25
N HIS A 161 -10.56 6.51 9.29
CA HIS A 161 -11.48 6.03 10.31
C HIS A 161 -11.72 7.07 11.42
N LEU A 162 -12.36 8.18 11.04
CA LEU A 162 -12.59 9.34 11.91
C LEU A 162 -13.29 8.98 13.23
N GLU A 163 -14.26 8.06 13.22
CA GLU A 163 -14.99 7.67 14.44
C GLU A 163 -14.13 6.85 15.40
N VAL A 164 -13.23 5.99 14.88
CA VAL A 164 -12.22 5.33 15.71
C VAL A 164 -11.27 6.35 16.30
N LEU A 165 -10.79 7.29 15.48
CA LEU A 165 -9.87 8.34 15.91
C LEU A 165 -10.44 9.21 17.04
N LYS A 166 -11.69 9.68 16.89
CA LYS A 166 -12.43 10.43 17.92
C LYS A 166 -12.56 9.63 19.20
N TRP A 167 -12.91 8.35 19.08
CA TRP A 167 -13.09 7.48 20.23
C TRP A 167 -11.77 7.24 20.97
N LEU A 168 -10.67 6.95 20.25
CA LEU A 168 -9.33 6.81 20.82
C LEU A 168 -8.91 8.08 21.55
N HIS A 169 -9.10 9.25 20.93
CA HIS A 169 -8.77 10.52 21.55
C HIS A 169 -9.52 10.79 22.86
N ALA A 170 -10.79 10.39 22.94
CA ALA A 170 -11.62 10.62 24.12
C ALA A 170 -11.35 9.62 25.27
N ASN A 171 -10.88 8.41 24.96
CA ASN A 171 -10.79 7.31 25.93
C ASN A 171 -9.36 6.82 26.20
N ARG A 172 -8.36 7.32 25.47
CA ARG A 172 -6.96 6.85 25.52
C ARG A 172 -6.00 8.04 25.62
N THR A 173 -4.81 7.79 26.17
CA THR A 173 -3.84 8.84 26.53
C THR A 173 -2.54 8.78 25.72
N GLU A 174 -2.36 7.72 24.92
CA GLU A 174 -1.16 7.47 24.11
C GLU A 174 -0.92 8.58 23.09
N GLY A 175 -2.00 9.14 22.54
CA GLY A 175 -1.97 10.17 21.51
C GLY A 175 -1.54 9.64 20.15
N CYS A 176 -1.05 10.55 19.31
CA CYS A 176 -0.59 10.24 17.96
C CYS A 176 0.80 10.84 17.72
N THR A 177 1.30 10.70 16.50
CA THR A 177 2.48 11.41 16.00
C THR A 177 2.08 12.34 14.85
N PRO A 178 3.00 13.18 14.33
CA PRO A 178 2.73 13.93 13.09
C PRO A 178 2.33 13.04 11.91
N ALA A 179 2.68 11.74 11.94
CA ALA A 179 2.31 10.78 10.92
C ALA A 179 0.79 10.65 10.75
N ALA A 180 -0.01 10.83 11.81
CA ALA A 180 -1.47 10.81 11.70
C ALA A 180 -1.99 11.82 10.67
N MET A 181 -1.54 13.08 10.75
CA MET A 181 -1.99 14.12 9.83
C MET A 181 -1.29 14.02 8.47
N ASP A 182 -0.01 13.65 8.45
CA ASP A 182 0.74 13.43 7.19
C ASP A 182 0.11 12.32 6.34
N TRP A 183 -0.24 11.20 6.96
CA TRP A 183 -0.85 10.07 6.26
C TRP A 183 -2.31 10.33 5.91
N ALA A 184 -3.11 10.93 6.80
CA ALA A 184 -4.46 11.36 6.46
C ALA A 184 -4.48 12.31 5.26
N ALA A 185 -3.52 13.24 5.19
CA ALA A 185 -3.36 14.14 4.07
C ALA A 185 -2.95 13.40 2.78
N SER A 186 -1.97 12.49 2.89
CA SER A 186 -1.53 11.63 1.79
C SER A 186 -2.68 10.83 1.19
N TYR A 187 -3.59 10.27 1.98
CA TYR A 187 -4.73 9.49 1.49
C TYR A 187 -6.01 10.31 1.22
N GLY A 188 -5.93 11.65 1.36
CA GLY A 188 -7.02 12.54 0.98
C GLY A 188 -8.16 12.67 1.99
N HIS A 189 -7.97 12.23 3.23
CA HIS A 189 -8.95 12.27 4.30
C HIS A 189 -9.04 13.68 4.94
N LEU A 190 -9.62 14.63 4.20
CA LEU A 190 -9.71 16.04 4.61
C LEU A 190 -10.45 16.23 5.95
N ASP A 191 -11.49 15.46 6.19
CA ASP A 191 -12.26 15.45 7.44
C ASP A 191 -11.40 15.05 8.64
N VAL A 192 -10.56 14.02 8.48
CA VAL A 192 -9.58 13.61 9.48
C VAL A 192 -8.51 14.68 9.70
N VAL A 193 -7.97 15.27 8.64
CA VAL A 193 -6.98 16.37 8.74
C VAL A 193 -7.55 17.56 9.52
N GLN A 194 -8.77 17.99 9.19
CA GLN A 194 -9.49 19.07 9.88
C GLN A 194 -9.72 18.75 11.36
N TRP A 195 -10.14 17.51 11.64
CA TRP A 195 -10.39 17.07 13.00
C TRP A 195 -9.09 17.02 13.82
N LEU A 196 -8.01 16.45 13.27
CA LEU A 196 -6.70 16.40 13.92
C LEU A 196 -6.20 17.81 14.22
N HIS A 197 -6.28 18.74 13.26
CA HIS A 197 -5.87 20.12 13.47
C HIS A 197 -6.64 20.81 14.61
N SER A 198 -7.93 20.52 14.75
CA SER A 198 -8.78 21.18 15.74
C SER A 198 -8.64 20.59 17.15
N ASN A 199 -8.21 19.33 17.27
CA ASN A 199 -8.26 18.57 18.53
C ASN A 199 -6.89 18.08 19.02
N ARG A 200 -5.83 18.17 18.20
CA ARG A 200 -4.49 17.66 18.50
C ARG A 200 -3.43 18.74 18.30
N SER A 201 -2.34 18.65 19.05
CA SER A 201 -1.24 19.62 19.03
C SER A 201 0.00 19.11 18.30
N GLU A 202 0.03 17.83 17.92
CA GLU A 202 1.16 17.19 17.22
C GLU A 202 1.45 17.82 15.85
N GLY A 203 0.43 18.35 15.18
CA GLY A 203 0.56 18.97 13.87
C GLY A 203 0.86 18.00 12.74
N CYS A 204 1.51 18.50 11.69
CA CYS A 204 1.98 17.74 10.54
C CYS A 204 3.42 18.14 10.20
N THR A 205 3.99 17.51 9.19
CA THR A 205 5.24 17.93 8.56
C THR A 205 4.98 18.44 7.14
N ALA A 206 6.01 18.94 6.46
CA ALA A 206 5.92 19.30 5.03
C ALA A 206 5.51 18.11 4.15
N VAL A 207 5.68 16.87 4.64
CA VAL A 207 5.26 15.65 3.94
C VAL A 207 3.74 15.60 3.72
N ALA A 208 2.93 16.15 4.64
CA ALA A 208 1.47 16.19 4.47
C ALA A 208 1.05 16.84 3.15
N MET A 209 1.55 18.05 2.88
CA MET A 209 1.19 18.79 1.67
C MET A 209 1.80 18.14 0.43
N THR A 210 3.07 17.73 0.50
CA THR A 210 3.76 17.08 -0.62
C THR A 210 3.07 15.78 -1.04
N ALA A 211 2.74 14.90 -0.09
CA ALA A 211 2.10 13.63 -0.38
C ALA A 211 0.66 13.80 -0.87
N ALA A 212 -0.12 14.71 -0.26
CA ALA A 212 -1.46 15.06 -0.73
C ALA A 212 -1.42 15.58 -2.18
N ALA A 213 -0.43 16.42 -2.50
CA ALA A 213 -0.24 16.94 -3.85
C ALA A 213 0.11 15.85 -4.86
N MET A 214 1.07 14.98 -4.55
CA MET A 214 1.45 13.85 -5.42
C MET A 214 0.29 12.92 -5.72
N ARG A 215 -0.63 12.74 -4.77
CA ARG A 215 -1.81 11.87 -4.94
C ARG A 215 -3.03 12.62 -5.51
N GLY A 216 -2.88 13.89 -5.87
CA GLY A 216 -3.94 14.67 -6.52
C GLY A 216 -5.00 15.22 -5.57
N HIS A 217 -4.80 15.19 -4.25
CA HIS A 217 -5.77 15.62 -3.24
C HIS A 217 -5.77 17.15 -3.05
N LEU A 218 -6.15 17.89 -4.11
CA LEU A 218 -6.10 19.35 -4.13
C LEU A 218 -6.90 20.01 -2.99
N GLY A 219 -8.01 19.40 -2.55
CA GLY A 219 -8.80 19.89 -1.42
C GLY A 219 -7.99 19.91 -0.11
N VAL A 220 -7.22 18.85 0.15
CA VAL A 220 -6.31 18.78 1.29
C VAL A 220 -5.17 19.78 1.15
N VAL A 221 -4.55 19.87 -0.04
CA VAL A 221 -3.46 20.83 -0.31
C VAL A 221 -3.88 22.27 -0.02
N ARG A 222 -5.03 22.69 -0.54
CA ARG A 222 -5.61 24.03 -0.30
C ARG A 222 -5.87 24.25 1.18
N TRP A 223 -6.45 23.27 1.84
CA TRP A 223 -6.77 23.38 3.26
C TRP A 223 -5.50 23.50 4.12
N LEU A 224 -4.48 22.66 3.87
CA LEU A 224 -3.20 22.72 4.57
C LEU A 224 -2.52 24.08 4.34
N HIS A 225 -2.54 24.61 3.12
CA HIS A 225 -1.97 25.92 2.84
C HIS A 225 -2.63 27.07 3.62
N CYS A 226 -3.96 27.04 3.78
CA CYS A 226 -4.67 28.09 4.50
C CYS A 226 -4.57 27.97 6.03
N ASN A 227 -4.30 26.78 6.57
CA ASN A 227 -4.42 26.51 8.02
C ASN A 227 -3.11 26.05 8.69
N ARG A 228 -2.06 25.75 7.91
CA ARG A 228 -0.76 25.24 8.38
C ARG A 228 0.38 26.06 7.80
N THR A 229 1.53 26.04 8.48
CA THR A 229 2.70 26.87 8.14
C THR A 229 3.90 26.06 7.65
N GLU A 230 3.85 24.74 7.78
CA GLU A 230 4.94 23.80 7.46
C GLU A 230 5.30 23.79 5.97
N GLY A 231 4.32 24.12 5.12
CA GLY A 231 4.50 24.17 3.68
C GLY A 231 4.69 22.82 3.02
N CYS A 232 5.45 22.81 1.92
CA CYS A 232 5.78 21.60 1.19
C CYS A 232 7.29 21.46 0.99
N LEU A 233 7.75 20.26 0.64
CA LEU A 233 9.15 20.01 0.28
C LEU A 233 9.53 20.75 -1.02
N GLU A 234 10.79 21.13 -1.17
CA GLU A 234 11.31 21.85 -2.36
C GLU A 234 11.09 21.06 -3.66
N ASP A 235 11.22 19.73 -3.59
CA ASP A 235 11.01 18.79 -4.70
C ASP A 235 9.53 18.41 -4.93
N THR A 236 8.58 19.10 -4.27
CA THR A 236 7.16 18.78 -4.41
C THR A 236 6.69 18.96 -5.84
N LEU A 237 7.08 20.06 -6.48
CA LEU A 237 6.58 20.38 -7.81
C LEU A 237 7.05 19.34 -8.85
N SER A 238 8.31 18.92 -8.81
CA SER A 238 8.84 17.87 -9.70
C SER A 238 8.13 16.52 -9.51
N LYS A 239 7.89 16.12 -8.25
CA LYS A 239 7.13 14.90 -7.93
C LYS A 239 5.69 14.95 -8.44
N VAL A 240 5.01 16.09 -8.31
CA VAL A 240 3.63 16.25 -8.79
C VAL A 240 3.60 16.23 -10.33
N VAL A 241 4.57 16.83 -10.99
CA VAL A 241 4.70 16.80 -12.44
C VAL A 241 4.77 15.36 -12.96
N ALA A 242 5.57 14.49 -12.33
CA ALA A 242 5.67 13.08 -12.71
C ALA A 242 4.31 12.35 -12.67
N THR A 243 3.36 12.79 -11.83
CA THR A 243 2.02 12.20 -11.72
C THR A 243 1.04 12.68 -12.80
N GLY A 244 1.35 13.79 -13.48
CA GLY A 244 0.56 14.33 -14.60
C GLY A 244 -0.65 15.19 -14.21
N ASN A 245 -0.90 15.46 -12.93
CA ASN A 245 -2.04 16.28 -12.51
C ASN A 245 -1.75 17.78 -12.64
N ILE A 246 -2.07 18.35 -13.81
CA ILE A 246 -1.80 19.76 -14.13
C ILE A 246 -2.47 20.76 -13.16
N GLU A 247 -3.65 20.46 -12.63
CA GLU A 247 -4.35 21.38 -11.73
C GLU A 247 -3.62 21.55 -10.40
N VAL A 248 -3.03 20.47 -9.89
CA VAL A 248 -2.18 20.54 -8.69
C VAL A 248 -0.86 21.24 -9.00
N VAL A 249 -0.25 20.98 -10.17
CA VAL A 249 0.98 21.68 -10.61
C VAL A 249 0.76 23.18 -10.68
N LYS A 250 -0.30 23.64 -11.37
CA LYS A 250 -0.66 25.06 -11.47
C LYS A 250 -0.81 25.68 -10.10
N TRP A 251 -1.60 25.03 -9.24
CA TRP A 251 -1.89 25.55 -7.92
C TRP A 251 -0.62 25.65 -7.05
N ILE A 252 0.23 24.63 -7.03
CA ILE A 252 1.47 24.65 -6.23
C ILE A 252 2.42 25.72 -6.76
N TYR A 253 2.63 25.78 -8.06
CA TYR A 253 3.49 26.79 -8.68
C TYR A 253 3.03 28.22 -8.34
N GLU A 254 1.73 28.48 -8.33
CA GLU A 254 1.18 29.82 -8.09
C GLU A 254 1.14 30.20 -6.60
N ASN A 255 1.14 29.24 -5.68
CA ASN A 255 0.90 29.50 -4.25
C ASN A 255 2.08 29.13 -3.33
N ARG A 256 3.09 28.40 -3.83
CA ARG A 256 4.26 27.97 -3.04
C ARG A 256 5.53 28.53 -3.67
N SER A 257 6.24 29.39 -2.94
CA SER A 257 7.49 29.99 -3.42
C SER A 257 8.71 29.12 -3.19
N GLU A 258 8.61 28.14 -2.29
CA GLU A 258 9.72 27.26 -1.91
C GLU A 258 9.99 26.11 -2.89
N VAL A 259 9.18 25.96 -3.94
CA VAL A 259 9.32 24.83 -4.88
C VAL A 259 10.30 25.13 -6.00
N ASP A 260 11.05 24.11 -6.42
CA ASP A 260 11.97 24.24 -7.55
C ASP A 260 11.26 24.02 -8.89
N SER A 261 10.96 25.13 -9.58
CA SER A 261 10.36 25.10 -10.92
C SER A 261 11.29 24.58 -12.02
N ARG A 262 12.61 24.72 -11.87
CA ARG A 262 13.57 24.27 -12.89
C ARG A 262 13.63 22.75 -12.93
N SER A 263 13.76 22.11 -11.77
CA SER A 263 13.68 20.64 -11.69
C SER A 263 12.34 20.13 -12.17
N ALA A 264 11.24 20.84 -11.86
CA ALA A 264 9.92 20.47 -12.36
C ALA A 264 9.78 20.51 -13.89
N MET A 265 10.40 21.50 -14.56
CA MET A 265 10.40 21.57 -16.03
C MET A 265 11.17 20.40 -16.64
N LYS A 266 12.33 20.04 -16.05
CA LYS A 266 13.12 18.90 -16.50
C LYS A 266 12.33 17.58 -16.38
N GLU A 267 11.70 17.34 -15.23
CA GLU A 267 10.85 16.16 -15.03
C GLU A 267 9.62 16.13 -15.96
N ALA A 268 9.04 17.30 -16.28
CA ALA A 268 7.91 17.39 -17.20
C ALA A 268 8.31 16.90 -18.60
N ILE A 269 9.52 17.22 -19.04
CA ILE A 269 10.05 16.79 -20.33
C ILE A 269 10.38 15.30 -20.31
N ILE A 270 11.07 14.82 -19.26
CA ILE A 270 11.46 13.41 -19.13
C ILE A 270 10.23 12.49 -19.12
N HIS A 271 9.15 12.89 -18.45
CA HIS A 271 7.91 12.12 -18.34
C HIS A 271 6.86 12.46 -19.42
N ASP A 272 7.24 13.18 -20.48
CA ASP A 272 6.37 13.55 -21.59
C ASP A 272 5.05 14.24 -21.15
N ARG A 273 5.13 15.12 -20.15
CA ARG A 273 4.00 15.89 -19.62
C ARG A 273 3.81 17.18 -20.43
N PHE A 274 3.51 17.06 -21.72
CA PHE A 274 3.55 18.18 -22.66
C PHE A 274 2.69 19.39 -22.23
N GLU A 275 1.49 19.18 -21.69
CA GLU A 275 0.65 20.27 -21.18
C GLU A 275 1.31 21.05 -20.04
N ILE A 276 2.01 20.35 -19.15
CA ILE A 276 2.76 20.95 -18.04
C ILE A 276 3.99 21.68 -18.58
N VAL A 277 4.71 21.11 -19.56
CA VAL A 277 5.85 21.77 -20.23
C VAL A 277 5.41 23.11 -20.82
N VAL A 278 4.30 23.14 -21.56
CA VAL A 278 3.75 24.37 -22.14
C VAL A 278 3.33 25.36 -21.05
N TYR A 279 2.73 24.88 -19.96
CA TYR A 279 2.37 25.73 -18.82
C TYR A 279 3.60 26.36 -18.15
N LEU A 280 4.61 25.58 -17.80
CA LEU A 280 5.83 26.08 -17.16
C LEU A 280 6.60 27.03 -18.10
N HIS A 281 6.65 26.73 -19.40
CA HIS A 281 7.18 27.65 -20.41
C HIS A 281 6.44 28.98 -20.43
N SER A 282 5.11 28.98 -20.32
CA SER A 282 4.31 30.22 -20.27
C SER A 282 4.59 31.09 -19.04
N LYS A 283 5.28 30.53 -18.03
CA LYS A 283 5.74 31.22 -16.83
C LYS A 283 7.24 31.51 -16.86
N ASP A 284 7.85 31.51 -18.05
CA ASP A 284 9.27 31.76 -18.29
C ASP A 284 10.23 30.78 -17.59
N VAL A 285 9.76 29.56 -17.28
CA VAL A 285 10.62 28.50 -16.75
C VAL A 285 11.38 27.85 -17.91
N GLY A 286 12.71 28.00 -17.90
CA GLY A 286 13.59 27.37 -18.88
C GLY A 286 13.72 25.85 -18.69
N ILE A 287 14.04 25.13 -19.78
CA ILE A 287 14.16 23.67 -19.75
C ILE A 287 15.38 23.16 -18.97
N GLY A 288 16.40 24.01 -18.79
CA GLY A 288 17.70 23.58 -18.26
C GLY A 288 18.62 23.09 -19.38
N ASP A 289 19.62 22.30 -19.01
CA ASP A 289 20.57 21.68 -19.94
C ASP A 289 20.23 20.20 -20.11
N PHE A 290 20.06 19.78 -21.36
CA PHE A 290 19.77 18.40 -21.78
C PHE A 290 20.93 17.74 -22.53
N ALA A 291 22.11 18.36 -22.57
CA ALA A 291 23.31 17.69 -23.05
C ALA A 291 23.49 16.34 -22.33
N ASP A 292 23.85 15.30 -23.10
CA ASP A 292 24.05 13.93 -22.61
C ASP A 292 22.83 13.28 -21.93
N THR A 293 21.63 13.83 -22.11
CA THR A 293 20.38 13.24 -21.62
C THR A 293 19.69 12.43 -22.73
N THR A 294 19.17 11.26 -22.38
CA THR A 294 18.33 10.45 -23.28
C THR A 294 16.86 10.58 -22.86
N LEU A 295 16.01 11.02 -23.78
CA LEU A 295 14.55 10.99 -23.63
C LEU A 295 14.01 9.68 -24.19
N TYR A 296 13.36 8.90 -23.33
CA TYR A 296 12.85 7.57 -23.64
C TYR A 296 11.40 7.64 -24.11
N GLY A 297 11.16 7.36 -25.39
CA GLY A 297 9.82 7.38 -25.99
C GLY A 297 9.04 8.69 -25.81
N PRO A 298 9.64 9.89 -26.02
CA PRO A 298 8.91 11.15 -25.89
C PRO A 298 7.82 11.25 -26.96
N SER A 299 6.78 12.06 -26.73
CA SER A 299 5.81 12.34 -27.79
C SER A 299 6.46 13.09 -28.95
N TRP A 300 5.93 12.84 -30.13
CA TRP A 300 6.27 13.60 -31.33
C TRP A 300 6.05 15.11 -31.09
N GLU A 301 4.93 15.47 -30.48
CA GLU A 301 4.52 16.86 -30.24
C GLU A 301 5.50 17.59 -29.33
N LEU A 302 5.88 16.96 -28.20
CA LEU A 302 6.88 17.51 -27.30
C LEU A 302 8.22 17.69 -28.01
N THR A 303 8.65 16.70 -28.78
CA THR A 303 9.95 16.73 -29.47
C THR A 303 10.00 17.82 -30.53
N GLN A 304 8.96 17.95 -31.35
CA GLN A 304 8.86 19.05 -32.31
C GLN A 304 8.89 20.42 -31.63
N TRP A 305 8.18 20.52 -30.51
CA TRP A 305 8.12 21.76 -29.75
C TRP A 305 9.48 22.12 -29.14
N LEU A 306 10.20 21.16 -28.55
CA LEU A 306 11.54 21.34 -27.99
C LEU A 306 12.54 21.79 -29.05
N VAL A 307 12.60 21.10 -30.20
CA VAL A 307 13.47 21.48 -31.33
C VAL A 307 13.16 22.89 -31.82
N LYS A 308 11.88 23.25 -31.91
CA LYS A 308 11.47 24.57 -32.41
C LYS A 308 11.77 25.71 -31.43
N LYS A 309 11.65 25.48 -30.11
CA LYS A 309 11.71 26.53 -29.08
C LYS A 309 13.02 26.57 -28.32
N TYR A 310 13.73 25.45 -28.23
CA TYR A 310 14.86 25.25 -27.34
C TYR A 310 16.02 24.48 -28.01
N ALA A 311 16.20 24.62 -29.33
CA ALA A 311 17.26 23.95 -30.10
C ALA A 311 18.63 23.94 -29.36
N GLU A 312 19.11 25.11 -28.92
CA GLU A 312 20.39 25.20 -28.20
C GLU A 312 20.39 24.45 -26.86
N GLY A 313 19.27 24.44 -26.14
CA GLY A 313 19.15 23.80 -24.82
C GLY A 313 19.01 22.27 -24.88
N ILE A 314 18.71 21.71 -26.06
CA ILE A 314 18.65 20.27 -26.30
C ILE A 314 19.77 19.76 -27.22
N SER A 315 20.76 20.60 -27.56
CA SER A 315 21.93 20.14 -28.30
C SER A 315 22.70 19.12 -27.46
N GLY A 316 23.09 18.00 -28.07
CA GLY A 316 23.63 16.84 -27.38
C GLY A 316 22.58 15.92 -26.72
N CYS A 317 21.28 16.22 -26.82
CA CYS A 317 20.21 15.37 -26.29
C CYS A 317 19.91 14.21 -27.26
N SER A 318 19.73 13.02 -26.71
CA SER A 318 19.33 11.83 -27.45
C SER A 318 17.83 11.53 -27.28
N PHE A 319 17.19 11.04 -28.34
CA PHE A 319 15.78 10.66 -28.39
C PHE A 319 15.70 9.18 -28.77
N GLU A 320 15.18 8.34 -27.87
CA GLU A 320 14.91 6.94 -28.15
C GLU A 320 13.47 6.82 -28.67
N ILE A 321 13.36 6.45 -29.95
CA ILE A 321 12.07 6.41 -30.67
C ILE A 321 11.80 4.98 -31.12
N PRO A 322 10.61 4.42 -30.86
CA PRO A 322 10.28 3.08 -31.33
C PRO A 322 10.42 2.95 -32.86
N THR A 323 11.01 1.86 -33.33
CA THR A 323 11.28 1.63 -34.76
C THR A 323 10.02 1.58 -35.61
N TRP A 324 8.91 1.14 -35.02
CA TRP A 324 7.60 1.06 -35.66
C TRP A 324 6.96 2.43 -35.90
N ASP A 325 7.36 3.48 -35.17
CA ASP A 325 6.90 4.85 -35.45
C ASP A 325 7.71 5.44 -36.61
N TYR A 326 7.40 4.94 -37.81
CA TYR A 326 8.07 5.34 -39.05
C TYR A 326 7.95 6.83 -39.30
N ARG A 327 6.83 7.45 -38.91
CA ARG A 327 6.59 8.87 -39.11
C ARG A 327 7.60 9.64 -38.28
N PHE A 328 7.70 9.35 -36.99
CA PHE A 328 8.62 10.01 -36.08
C PHE A 328 10.08 9.84 -36.48
N ASN A 329 10.48 8.62 -36.81
CA ASN A 329 11.82 8.35 -37.33
C ASN A 329 12.13 9.10 -38.63
N ASP A 330 11.16 9.22 -39.54
CA ASP A 330 11.36 9.95 -40.79
C ASP A 330 11.49 11.46 -40.55
N TRP A 331 10.70 12.01 -39.62
CA TRP A 331 10.84 13.40 -39.22
C TRP A 331 12.20 13.70 -38.58
N CYS A 332 12.71 12.82 -37.71
CA CYS A 332 14.06 13.00 -37.14
C CYS A 332 15.13 13.07 -38.23
N ARG A 333 15.02 12.25 -39.29
CA ARG A 333 15.91 12.36 -40.47
C ARG A 333 15.79 13.70 -41.16
N GLN A 334 14.56 14.15 -41.41
CA GLN A 334 14.29 15.44 -42.06
C GLN A 334 14.77 16.62 -41.21
N ALA A 335 14.69 16.51 -39.89
CA ALA A 335 15.21 17.47 -38.92
C ALA A 335 16.74 17.43 -38.78
N SER A 336 17.44 16.63 -39.60
CA SER A 336 18.90 16.49 -39.59
C SER A 336 19.50 15.96 -38.28
N MET A 337 18.70 15.22 -37.50
CA MET A 337 19.20 14.50 -36.32
C MET A 337 20.11 13.35 -36.76
N ARG A 338 21.20 13.15 -36.02
CA ARG A 338 22.15 12.07 -36.29
C ARG A 338 21.67 10.77 -35.66
N ARG A 339 21.46 9.74 -36.48
CA ARG A 339 21.18 8.39 -35.96
C ARG A 339 22.43 7.79 -35.32
N ILE A 340 22.39 7.53 -34.01
CA ILE A 340 23.50 6.92 -33.25
C ILE A 340 23.39 5.39 -33.26
N ASN A 341 22.19 4.87 -33.00
CA ASN A 341 21.93 3.45 -32.89
C ASN A 341 20.57 3.09 -33.51
N HIS A 342 20.42 1.83 -33.94
CA HIS A 342 19.19 1.29 -34.50
C HIS A 342 19.17 -0.23 -34.27
N ASP A 343 18.17 -0.71 -33.54
CA ASP A 343 17.88 -2.13 -33.36
C ASP A 343 16.45 -2.48 -33.82
N GLU A 344 15.96 -3.66 -33.47
CA GLU A 344 14.62 -4.12 -33.88
C GLU A 344 13.49 -3.34 -33.18
N ASP A 345 13.73 -2.80 -31.98
CA ASP A 345 12.71 -2.20 -31.12
C ASP A 345 12.77 -0.66 -31.14
N VAL A 346 13.97 -0.07 -31.13
CA VAL A 346 14.19 1.37 -30.97
C VAL A 346 15.28 1.93 -31.90
N THR A 347 15.16 3.22 -32.23
CA THR A 347 16.17 4.00 -32.94
C THR A 347 16.56 5.19 -32.06
N LEU A 348 17.88 5.34 -31.84
CA LEU A 348 18.42 6.44 -31.05
C LEU A 348 18.88 7.57 -31.97
N TRP A 349 18.29 8.74 -31.79
CA TRP A 349 18.59 9.96 -32.54
C TRP A 349 19.27 10.99 -31.65
N LEU A 350 20.40 11.53 -32.08
CA LEU A 350 21.04 12.68 -31.43
C LEU A 350 20.62 13.97 -32.11
N TYR A 351 20.28 14.97 -31.33
CA TYR A 351 20.11 16.33 -31.80
C TYR A 351 21.41 17.10 -31.54
N ASP A 352 22.14 17.44 -32.60
CA ASP A 352 23.42 18.18 -32.56
C ASP A 352 23.22 19.64 -32.95
#